data_AF-A0A118JV75-F1
#
_entry.id   AF-A0A118JV75-F1
#
_cell.length_a   1.000
_cell.length_b   1.000
_cell.length_c   1.000
_cell.angle_alpha   90.00
_cell.angle_beta   90.00
_cell.angle_gamma   90.00
#
_symmetry.space_group_name_H-M   'P 1'
#
loop_
_entity.id
_entity.type
_entity.pdbx_description
1 polymer ?
#
loop_
_entity_poly.entity_id
_entity_poly.type
_entity_poly.pdbx_seq_one_letter_code
_entity_poly.pdbx_strand_id
1 'polypeptide(L)'
;MDFGILVSSLHHLPLFFSIFFLIYLTAYLFLFRNWTSKLRPEAASCLISLAHGTPAVFLASQAILSDPHHGFASPNTDFQNSVLEYSIAYFFMDLCHYLIFNPSDILFIGHHLATLFVFLTCRYLVFHGAYGILILLILAEVTSFIQNIWTLASAQKADSKIAAQVILDP
;
A
#
# COMPACT_ATOMS: atom_id res chain seq x y z
N MET A 1 -10.46 33.88 -1.29
CA MET A 1 -10.13 32.45 -1.41
C MET A 1 -11.01 31.91 -2.52
N ASP A 2 -10.40 31.61 -3.66
CA ASP A 2 -11.12 31.28 -4.90
C ASP A 2 -11.69 29.87 -4.85
N PHE A 3 -12.97 29.74 -5.18
CA PHE A 3 -13.67 28.47 -5.35
C PHE A 3 -12.99 27.56 -6.40
N GLY A 4 -12.21 28.16 -7.32
CA GLY A 4 -11.38 27.44 -8.30
C GLY A 4 -10.24 26.61 -7.68
N ILE A 5 -9.67 27.01 -6.55
CA ILE A 5 -8.61 26.25 -5.84
C ILE A 5 -9.19 24.98 -5.21
N LEU A 6 -10.47 25.03 -4.80
CA LEU A 6 -11.20 23.90 -4.20
C LEU A 6 -11.60 22.83 -5.23
N VAL A 7 -11.73 23.19 -6.51
CA VAL A 7 -12.13 22.28 -7.60
C VAL A 7 -10.91 21.66 -8.28
N SER A 8 -9.76 22.36 -8.33
CA SER A 8 -8.49 21.77 -8.80
C SER A 8 -7.91 20.74 -7.82
N SER A 9 -8.34 20.77 -6.55
CA SER A 9 -8.04 19.75 -5.54
C SER A 9 -9.08 18.62 -5.54
N LEU A 10 -9.49 18.13 -6.71
CA LEU A 10 -10.10 16.80 -6.82
C LEU A 10 -9.01 15.80 -6.38
N HIS A 11 -9.00 15.57 -5.06
CA HIS A 11 -7.94 14.93 -4.30
C HIS A 11 -7.48 13.62 -4.98
N HIS A 12 -6.17 13.42 -5.14
CA HIS A 12 -5.68 12.17 -5.73
C HIS A 12 -6.07 10.96 -4.87
N LEU A 13 -6.33 11.19 -3.57
CA LEU A 13 -6.74 10.16 -2.62
C LEU A 13 -8.02 9.37 -3.04
N PRO A 14 -9.22 9.98 -3.28
CA PRO A 14 -10.37 9.28 -3.83
C PRO A 14 -10.11 8.50 -5.13
N LEU A 15 -9.29 9.07 -6.02
CA LEU A 15 -8.93 8.42 -7.29
C LEU A 15 -8.08 7.17 -7.03
N PHE A 16 -7.00 7.29 -6.26
CA PHE A 16 -6.14 6.17 -5.89
C PHE A 16 -6.90 5.10 -5.12
N PHE A 17 -7.78 5.49 -4.20
CA PHE A 17 -8.62 4.53 -3.49
C PHE A 17 -9.52 3.76 -4.45
N SER A 18 -10.15 4.45 -5.41
CA SER A 18 -10.97 3.82 -6.43
C SER A 18 -10.15 2.84 -7.29
N ILE A 19 -8.91 3.18 -7.62
CA ILE A 19 -7.99 2.28 -8.34
C ILE A 19 -7.72 1.02 -7.51
N PHE A 20 -7.30 1.14 -6.24
CA PHE A 20 -7.04 -0.03 -5.39
C PHE A 20 -8.28 -0.88 -5.15
N PHE A 21 -9.43 -0.23 -4.97
CA PHE A 21 -10.70 -0.93 -4.85
C PHE A 21 -11.03 -1.74 -6.11
N LEU A 22 -10.85 -1.16 -7.30
CA LEU A 22 -11.07 -1.86 -8.57
C LEU A 22 -10.07 -3.01 -8.79
N ILE A 23 -8.80 -2.82 -8.42
CA ILE A 23 -7.80 -3.89 -8.47
C ILE A 23 -8.21 -5.02 -7.53
N TYR A 24 -8.60 -4.70 -6.29
CA TYR A 24 -9.06 -5.69 -5.31
C TYR A 24 -10.27 -6.46 -5.82
N LEU A 25 -11.30 -5.78 -6.31
CA LEU A 25 -12.49 -6.42 -6.87
C LEU A 25 -12.15 -7.30 -8.07
N THR A 26 -11.25 -6.83 -8.94
CA THR A 26 -10.82 -7.61 -10.11
C THR A 26 -10.08 -8.87 -9.69
N ALA A 27 -9.19 -8.74 -8.71
CA ALA A 27 -8.46 -9.86 -8.13
C ALA A 27 -9.41 -10.88 -7.52
N TYR A 28 -10.35 -10.42 -6.71
CA TYR A 28 -11.30 -11.25 -5.98
C TYR A 28 -12.29 -11.95 -6.92
N LEU A 29 -12.91 -11.21 -7.85
CA LEU A 29 -14.01 -11.71 -8.68
C LEU A 29 -13.55 -12.48 -9.92
N PHE A 30 -12.37 -12.15 -10.46
CA PHE A 30 -11.91 -12.71 -11.73
C PHE A 30 -10.62 -13.51 -11.61
N LEU A 31 -9.56 -12.96 -11.01
CA LEU A 31 -8.23 -13.63 -11.00
C LEU A 31 -8.20 -14.83 -10.06
N PHE A 32 -8.64 -14.64 -8.81
CA PHE A 32 -8.63 -15.67 -7.78
C PHE A 32 -10.01 -16.34 -7.61
N ARG A 33 -10.87 -16.26 -8.63
CA ARG A 33 -12.25 -16.79 -8.56
C ARG A 33 -12.32 -18.29 -8.25
N ASN A 34 -11.30 -19.04 -8.67
CA ASN A 34 -11.20 -20.50 -8.50
C ASN A 34 -10.52 -20.88 -7.18
N TRP A 35 -9.99 -19.91 -6.42
CA TRP A 35 -9.38 -20.18 -5.12
C TRP A 35 -10.47 -20.36 -4.07
N THR A 36 -10.14 -21.05 -2.98
CA THR A 36 -11.08 -21.26 -1.88
C THR A 36 -11.55 -19.92 -1.29
N SER A 37 -12.77 -19.90 -0.74
CA SER A 37 -13.34 -18.68 -0.15
C SER A 37 -12.47 -18.07 0.96
N LYS A 38 -11.63 -18.89 1.61
CA LYS A 38 -10.68 -18.47 2.63
C LYS A 38 -9.41 -17.82 2.04
N LEU A 39 -8.83 -18.39 1.00
CA LEU A 39 -7.57 -17.90 0.42
C LEU A 39 -7.77 -16.75 -0.58
N ARG A 40 -8.93 -16.68 -1.22
CA ARG A 40 -9.25 -15.67 -2.23
C ARG A 40 -9.13 -14.22 -1.74
N PRO A 41 -9.72 -13.81 -0.60
CA PRO A 41 -9.57 -12.43 -0.12
C PRO A 41 -8.11 -12.11 0.22
N GLU A 42 -7.38 -13.05 0.83
CA GLU A 42 -5.96 -12.88 1.17
C GLU A 42 -5.11 -12.71 -0.10
N ALA A 43 -5.34 -13.52 -1.14
CA ALA A 43 -4.66 -13.37 -2.42
C ALA A 43 -4.96 -12.02 -3.10
N ALA A 44 -6.20 -11.54 -2.98
CA ALA A 44 -6.58 -10.21 -3.48
C ALA A 44 -5.88 -9.08 -2.72
N SER A 45 -5.76 -9.19 -1.39
CA SER A 45 -4.96 -8.27 -0.54
C SER A 45 -3.48 -8.30 -0.95
N CYS A 46 -2.88 -9.47 -1.12
CA CYS A 46 -1.50 -9.58 -1.60
C CYS A 46 -1.31 -8.91 -2.98
N LEU A 47 -2.27 -9.03 -3.89
CA LEU A 47 -2.18 -8.40 -5.20
C LEU A 47 -2.22 -6.86 -5.11
N ILE A 48 -3.12 -6.28 -4.30
CA ILE A 48 -3.15 -4.82 -4.12
C ILE A 48 -1.88 -4.33 -3.40
N SER A 49 -1.32 -5.14 -2.49
CA SER A 49 -0.04 -4.85 -1.84
C SER A 49 1.12 -4.80 -2.83
N LEU A 50 1.22 -5.78 -3.74
CA LEU A 50 2.23 -5.76 -4.81
C LEU A 50 2.02 -4.60 -5.81
N ALA A 51 0.74 -4.31 -6.12
CA ALA A 51 0.37 -3.20 -7.01
C ALA A 51 0.64 -1.83 -6.38
N HIS A 52 0.62 -1.73 -5.06
CA HIS A 52 1.04 -0.54 -4.31
C HIS A 52 2.56 -0.46 -4.19
N GLY A 53 3.18 -1.47 -3.57
CA GLY A 53 4.57 -1.44 -3.15
C GLY A 53 5.54 -1.23 -4.30
N THR A 54 5.26 -1.83 -5.47
CA THR A 54 6.13 -1.69 -6.64
C THR A 54 6.21 -0.22 -7.11
N PRO A 55 5.11 0.45 -7.50
CA PRO A 55 5.13 1.90 -7.76
C PRO A 55 5.60 2.74 -6.58
N ALA A 56 5.22 2.40 -5.34
CA ALA A 56 5.57 3.20 -4.17
C ALA A 56 7.09 3.30 -3.99
N VAL A 57 7.84 2.21 -4.17
CA VAL A 57 9.31 2.23 -4.11
C VAL A 57 9.89 3.17 -5.17
N PHE A 58 9.44 3.08 -6.42
CA PHE A 58 9.97 3.92 -7.50
C PHE A 58 9.61 5.39 -7.33
N LEU A 59 8.35 5.68 -7.04
CA LEU A 59 7.85 7.05 -6.88
C LEU A 59 8.44 7.71 -5.64
N ALA A 60 8.54 7.00 -4.51
CA ALA A 60 9.19 7.51 -3.31
C ALA A 60 10.68 7.79 -3.54
N SER A 61 11.39 6.88 -4.21
CA SER A 61 12.80 7.07 -4.56
C SER A 61 12.99 8.30 -5.44
N GLN A 62 12.14 8.46 -6.46
CA GLN A 62 12.19 9.62 -7.34
C GLN A 62 11.84 10.92 -6.60
N ALA A 63 10.83 10.89 -5.72
CA ALA A 63 10.42 12.06 -4.93
C ALA A 63 11.52 12.50 -3.94
N ILE A 64 12.30 11.56 -3.42
CA ILE A 64 13.48 11.85 -2.60
C ILE A 64 14.62 12.41 -3.46
N LEU A 65 14.97 11.75 -4.55
CA LEU A 65 16.13 12.10 -5.38
C LEU A 65 15.94 13.42 -6.15
N SER A 66 14.70 13.83 -6.41
CA SER A 66 14.37 15.08 -7.09
C SER A 66 14.28 16.30 -6.16
N ASP A 67 14.23 16.09 -4.85
CA ASP A 67 14.15 17.16 -3.86
C ASP A 67 15.56 17.59 -3.44
N PRO A 68 15.99 18.84 -3.69
CA PRO A 68 17.31 19.32 -3.25
C PRO A 68 17.43 19.50 -1.73
N HIS A 69 16.34 19.40 -0.97
CA HIS A 69 16.29 19.66 0.47
C HIS A 69 15.97 18.40 1.30
N HIS A 70 17.00 17.64 1.65
CA HIS A 70 16.87 16.37 2.38
C HIS A 70 16.76 16.51 3.91
N GLY A 71 15.73 17.20 4.41
CA GLY A 71 15.51 17.38 5.85
C GLY A 71 14.45 16.45 6.44
N PHE A 72 14.70 15.87 7.63
CA PHE A 72 13.65 15.12 8.35
C PHE A 72 12.48 16.00 8.82
N ALA A 73 12.67 17.31 8.86
CA ALA A 73 11.65 18.30 9.18
C ALA A 73 11.45 19.29 8.02
N SER A 74 11.87 18.95 6.79
CA SER A 74 11.60 19.80 5.64
C SER A 74 10.10 19.80 5.30
N PRO A 75 9.59 20.90 4.71
CA PRO A 75 8.26 20.91 4.12
C PRO A 75 8.13 19.81 3.07
N ASN A 76 6.97 19.18 3.00
CA ASN A 76 6.71 18.17 1.98
C ASN A 76 6.62 18.82 0.59
N THR A 77 7.25 18.21 -0.41
CA THR A 77 7.03 18.60 -1.82
C THR A 77 5.69 18.07 -2.34
N ASP A 78 5.18 18.66 -3.43
CA ASP A 78 3.95 18.18 -4.07
C ASP A 78 4.06 16.73 -4.54
N PHE A 79 5.24 16.31 -4.99
CA PHE A 79 5.47 14.93 -5.39
C PHE A 79 5.47 13.99 -4.19
N GLN A 80 6.14 14.36 -3.08
CA GLN A 80 6.08 13.60 -1.84
C GLN A 80 4.63 13.47 -1.32
N ASN A 81 3.85 14.56 -1.38
CA ASN A 81 2.44 14.56 -1.02
C ASN A 81 1.61 13.60 -1.90
N SER A 82 1.88 13.54 -3.20
CA SER A 82 1.22 12.59 -4.11
C SER A 82 1.55 11.13 -3.76
N VAL A 83 2.80 10.84 -3.39
CA VAL A 83 3.21 9.49 -2.93
C VAL A 83 2.54 9.14 -1.61
N LEU A 84 2.42 10.09 -0.67
CA LEU A 84 1.69 9.87 0.57
C LEU A 84 0.21 9.57 0.31
N GLU A 85 -0.45 10.32 -0.58
CA GLU A 85 -1.86 10.08 -0.94
C GLU A 85 -2.06 8.71 -1.60
N TYR A 86 -1.14 8.30 -2.47
CA TYR A 86 -1.12 6.97 -3.07
C TYR A 86 -1.04 5.87 -2.00
N SER A 87 -0.14 6.03 -1.03
CA SER A 87 0.03 5.05 0.04
C SER A 87 -1.11 5.07 1.06
N ILE A 88 -1.66 6.24 1.41
CA ILE A 88 -2.85 6.34 2.27
C ILE A 88 -4.02 5.58 1.64
N ALA A 89 -4.25 5.74 0.33
CA ALA A 89 -5.31 5.05 -0.38
C ALA A 89 -5.17 3.51 -0.29
N TYR A 90 -3.96 3.00 -0.50
CA TYR A 90 -3.67 1.57 -0.36
C TYR A 90 -3.90 1.08 1.07
N PHE A 91 -3.25 1.70 2.06
CA PHE A 91 -3.36 1.27 3.46
C PHE A 91 -4.80 1.32 3.97
N PHE A 92 -5.60 2.28 3.49
CA PHE A 92 -7.01 2.36 3.84
C PHE A 92 -7.82 1.22 3.20
N MET A 93 -7.59 0.92 1.91
CA MET A 93 -8.25 -0.21 1.25
C MET A 93 -7.88 -1.55 1.90
N ASP A 94 -6.61 -1.75 2.23
CA ASP A 94 -6.14 -3.00 2.83
C ASP A 94 -6.63 -3.13 4.29
N LEU A 95 -6.72 -2.03 5.04
CA LEU A 95 -7.40 -2.01 6.35
C LEU A 95 -8.86 -2.45 6.23
N CYS A 96 -9.61 -1.98 5.21
CA CYS A 96 -10.97 -2.46 4.97
C CYS A 96 -11.00 -3.97 4.72
N HIS A 97 -10.03 -4.51 3.97
CA HIS A 97 -9.90 -5.95 3.78
C HIS A 97 -9.73 -6.68 5.12
N TYR A 98 -8.79 -6.27 5.97
CA TYR A 98 -8.57 -6.92 7.27
C TYR A 98 -9.80 -6.84 8.18
N LEU A 99 -10.46 -5.68 8.25
CA LEU A 99 -11.66 -5.53 9.09
C LEU A 99 -12.82 -6.42 8.64
N ILE A 100 -12.93 -6.73 7.35
CA ILE A 100 -14.03 -7.54 6.79
C ILE A 100 -13.69 -9.03 6.82
N PHE A 101 -12.48 -9.41 6.40
CA PHE A 101 -12.13 -10.81 6.13
C PHE A 101 -11.23 -11.44 7.22
N ASN A 102 -10.43 -10.63 7.93
CA ASN A 102 -9.42 -11.10 8.88
C ASN A 102 -9.42 -10.28 10.19
N PRO A 103 -10.57 -10.07 10.87
CA PRO A 103 -10.67 -9.15 12.01
C PRO A 103 -9.90 -9.62 13.26
N SER A 104 -9.50 -10.89 13.30
CA SER A 104 -8.67 -11.44 14.37
C SER A 104 -7.20 -11.09 14.23
N ASP A 105 -6.77 -10.54 13.09
CA ASP A 105 -5.39 -10.13 12.85
C ASP A 105 -5.10 -8.73 13.40
N ILE A 106 -5.13 -8.63 14.73
CA ILE A 106 -5.01 -7.37 15.46
C ILE A 106 -3.65 -6.69 15.22
N LEU A 107 -2.59 -7.47 14.99
CA LEU A 107 -1.26 -6.91 14.75
C LEU A 107 -1.21 -6.19 13.39
N PHE A 108 -1.73 -6.80 12.32
CA PHE A 108 -1.79 -6.17 11.01
C PHE A 108 -2.75 -4.98 11.00
N ILE A 109 -3.91 -5.10 11.64
CA ILE A 109 -4.86 -3.97 11.78
C ILE A 109 -4.22 -2.80 12.53
N GLY A 110 -3.56 -3.08 13.66
CA GLY A 110 -2.85 -2.07 14.46
C GLY A 110 -1.72 -1.41 13.68
N HIS A 111 -0.94 -2.20 12.92
CA HIS A 111 0.10 -1.68 12.03
C HIS A 111 -0.48 -0.73 10.98
N HIS A 112 -1.56 -1.12 10.29
CA HIS A 112 -2.19 -0.28 9.27
C HIS A 112 -2.73 1.03 9.85
N LEU A 113 -3.36 0.98 11.02
CA LEU A 113 -3.85 2.16 11.74
C LEU A 113 -2.70 3.10 12.13
N ALA A 114 -1.60 2.56 12.65
CA ALA A 114 -0.41 3.35 13.02
C ALA A 114 0.22 4.01 11.78
N THR A 115 0.38 3.26 10.69
CA THR A 115 0.93 3.79 9.43
C THR A 115 0.01 4.87 8.83
N LEU A 116 -1.30 4.63 8.80
CA LEU A 116 -2.27 5.64 8.36
C LEU A 116 -2.23 6.90 9.22
N PHE A 117 -2.15 6.75 10.55
CA PHE A 117 -2.02 7.90 11.45
C PHE A 117 -0.78 8.73 11.12
N VAL A 118 0.38 8.10 10.91
CA VAL A 118 1.62 8.78 10.54
C VAL A 118 1.48 9.48 9.17
N PHE A 119 0.96 8.79 8.15
CA PHE A 119 0.83 9.37 6.81
C PHE A 119 -0.18 10.51 6.76
N LEU A 120 -1.36 10.34 7.36
CA LEU A 120 -2.39 11.37 7.42
C LEU A 120 -1.90 12.60 8.18
N THR A 121 -1.19 12.40 9.29
CA THR A 121 -0.59 13.50 10.05
C THR A 121 0.43 14.25 9.21
N CYS A 122 1.37 13.53 8.59
CA CYS A 122 2.38 14.12 7.71
C CYS A 122 1.75 14.90 6.55
N ARG A 123 0.75 14.33 5.89
CA ARG A 123 0.15 14.90 4.68
C ARG A 123 -0.82 16.05 4.94
N TYR A 124 -1.66 15.94 5.97
CA TYR A 124 -2.83 16.81 6.15
C TYR A 124 -2.85 17.63 7.44
N LEU A 125 -1.96 17.34 8.40
CA LEU A 125 -1.87 18.12 9.65
C LEU A 125 -0.59 18.94 9.73
N VAL A 126 0.57 18.30 9.58
CA VAL A 126 1.87 18.97 9.80
C VAL A 126 2.54 19.44 8.52
N PHE A 127 2.25 18.83 7.36
CA PHE A 127 2.81 19.18 6.04
C PHE A 127 4.35 19.12 5.95
N HIS A 128 5.00 18.39 6.86
CA HIS A 128 6.45 18.23 6.96
C HIS A 128 6.82 16.77 7.25
N GLY A 129 8.06 16.42 6.93
CA GLY A 129 8.67 15.14 7.33
C GLY A 129 8.45 13.96 6.37
N ALA A 130 7.91 14.21 5.17
CA ALA A 130 7.72 13.17 4.17
C ALA A 130 9.05 12.49 3.78
N TYR A 131 10.17 13.20 3.75
CA TYR A 131 11.48 12.63 3.42
C TYR A 131 11.80 11.36 4.24
N GLY A 132 11.70 11.43 5.58
CA GLY A 132 11.97 10.29 6.45
C GLY A 132 10.93 9.19 6.29
N ILE A 133 9.66 9.56 6.16
CA ILE A 133 8.54 8.63 5.97
C ILE A 133 8.69 7.84 4.67
N LEU A 134 9.11 8.48 3.58
CA LEU A 134 9.30 7.83 2.28
C LEU A 134 10.48 6.86 2.27
N ILE A 135 11.55 7.13 3.03
CA ILE A 135 12.64 6.16 3.22
C ILE A 135 12.11 4.91 3.93
N LEU A 136 11.34 5.09 5.00
CA LEU A 136 10.74 3.97 5.73
C LEU A 136 9.74 3.22 4.86
N LEU A 137 8.95 3.92 4.04
CA LEU A 137 8.05 3.33 3.05
C LEU A 137 8.82 2.43 2.09
N ILE A 138 9.92 2.90 1.49
CA ILE A 138 10.74 2.08 0.57
C ILE A 138 11.21 0.78 1.24
N LEU A 139 11.73 0.88 2.47
CA LEU A 139 12.20 -0.30 3.21
C LEU A 139 11.04 -1.26 3.53
N ALA A 140 9.91 -0.72 3.99
CA ALA A 140 8.72 -1.50 4.28
C ALA A 140 8.21 -2.24 3.04
N GLU A 141 8.15 -1.57 1.88
CA GLU A 141 7.64 -2.17 0.66
C GLU A 141 8.56 -3.25 0.09
N VAL A 142 9.89 -3.12 0.23
CA VAL A 142 10.82 -4.20 -0.14
C VAL A 142 10.59 -5.44 0.73
N THR A 143 10.40 -5.26 2.04
CA THR A 143 10.08 -6.40 2.92
C THR A 143 8.68 -6.98 2.65
N SER A 144 7.69 -6.12 2.39
CA SER A 144 6.33 -6.50 2.03
C SER A 144 6.29 -7.29 0.72
N PHE A 145 7.08 -6.92 -0.28
CA PHE A 145 7.19 -7.67 -1.54
C PHE A 145 7.59 -9.12 -1.28
N ILE A 146 8.64 -9.35 -0.47
CA ILE A 146 9.10 -10.69 -0.11
C ILE A 146 7.99 -11.44 0.64
N GLN A 147 7.36 -10.79 1.62
CA GLN A 147 6.29 -11.38 2.42
C GLN A 147 5.09 -11.80 1.55
N ASN A 148 4.61 -10.94 0.64
CA ASN A 148 3.48 -11.24 -0.23
C ASN A 148 3.76 -12.38 -1.21
N ILE A 149 4.96 -12.43 -1.78
CA ILE A 149 5.36 -13.54 -2.65
C ILE A 149 5.38 -14.85 -1.86
N TRP A 150 5.89 -14.83 -0.62
CA TRP A 150 5.89 -15.99 0.26
C TRP A 150 4.47 -16.43 0.66
N THR A 151 3.57 -15.49 0.97
CA THR A 151 2.16 -15.78 1.28
C THR A 151 1.44 -16.43 0.09
N LEU A 152 1.57 -15.85 -1.11
CA LEU A 152 0.96 -16.40 -2.33
C LEU A 152 1.53 -17.78 -2.68
N ALA A 153 2.84 -17.97 -2.54
CA ALA A 153 3.48 -19.26 -2.76
C ALA A 153 3.00 -20.31 -1.75
N SER A 154 2.87 -19.92 -0.47
CA SER A 154 2.37 -20.80 0.60
C SER A 154 0.94 -21.25 0.36
N ALA A 155 0.08 -20.35 -0.11
CA ALA A 155 -1.29 -20.67 -0.48
C ALA A 155 -1.39 -21.70 -1.63
N GLN A 156 -0.41 -21.70 -2.55
CA GLN A 156 -0.41 -22.53 -3.76
C GLN A 156 0.59 -23.70 -3.71
N LYS A 157 1.23 -23.96 -2.57
CA LYS A 157 2.29 -24.97 -2.43
C LYS A 157 1.86 -26.37 -2.91
N ALA A 158 0.63 -26.77 -2.59
CA ALA A 158 0.10 -28.09 -2.94
C ALA A 158 -0.18 -28.24 -4.45
N ASP A 159 -0.49 -27.13 -5.13
CA ASP A 159 -1.01 -27.12 -6.49
C ASP A 159 0.01 -26.65 -7.54
N SER A 160 1.14 -26.08 -7.11
CA SER A 160 2.17 -25.53 -8.00
C SER A 160 3.58 -25.90 -7.56
N LYS A 161 4.30 -26.60 -8.44
CA LYS A 161 5.72 -26.93 -8.24
C LYS A 161 6.61 -25.69 -8.12
N ILE A 162 6.28 -24.62 -8.84
CA ILE A 162 7.01 -23.35 -8.76
C ILE A 162 6.76 -22.70 -7.39
N ALA A 163 5.51 -22.69 -6.93
CA ALA A 163 5.17 -22.17 -5.60
C ALA A 163 5.89 -22.96 -4.49
N ALA A 164 5.99 -24.28 -4.63
CA ALA A 164 6.74 -25.13 -3.70
C ALA A 164 8.23 -24.79 -3.65
N GLN A 165 8.85 -24.39 -4.76
CA GLN A 165 10.28 -24.02 -4.79
C GLN A 165 10.60 -22.70 -4.10
N VAL A 166 9.62 -21.78 -3.99
CA VAL A 166 9.78 -20.50 -3.29
C VAL A 166 9.87 -20.71 -1.77
N ILE A 167 9.31 -21.80 -1.28
CA ILE A 167 9.30 -22.16 0.13
C ILE A 167 10.47 -23.10 0.36
N LEU A 168 11.46 -22.69 1.14
CA LEU A 168 12.49 -23.61 1.62
C LEU A 168 11.78 -24.71 2.41
N ASP A 169 11.81 -25.96 1.93
CA ASP A 169 11.44 -27.11 2.75
C ASP A 169 12.48 -27.19 3.89
N PRO A 170 12.07 -27.09 5.17
CA PRO A 170 12.98 -27.29 6.30
C PRO A 170 13.47 -28.73 6.40
#